data_AF-A0A4Y9SRR5-F1
#
_entry.id   AF-A0A4Y9SRR5-F1
#
_cell.length_a   1.000
_cell.length_b   1.000
_cell.length_c   1.000
_cell.angle_alpha   90.00
_cell.angle_beta   90.00
_cell.angle_gamma   90.00
#
_symmetry.space_group_name_H-M   'P 1'
#
loop_
_entity.id
_entity.type
_entity.pdbx_description
1 polymer ?
#
loop_
_entity_poly.entity_id
_entity_poly.type
_entity_poly.pdbx_seq_one_letter_code
_entity_poly.pdbx_strand_id
1 'polypeptide(L)'
;MKFKYVNPKAVEEVIGKHAPINPYQLSWLIDEALNNTNQGYIQTTSRRRHRSTPQVSDALTGVVDRMLADNIHRAGRPAWSLFGGLDFDLVLQYRKLPGDDQPTLLTRVAPYFDQPQYKRPDGQRRVVLHIDFHVIDGTDWSISFPVQIVMKGYPKIADAHVGYSHSITLVNDDGSLGTQHFYIGISKRNWLERMGEHFREIRNGSNKTFHAAWRQYVGTKKARLHSELIVTNHTFKQIMDWEEDQVDLQKKQGNSLNMIPGGFKGLKFLHEHRLLASVNATLEEREAAIALHEVINPRAGIPNLLISALWKDPDYAALVICGAEGRLSQDQVREIRALAAQGIAHKDIMTSVGARNILQVRRVAEGLTYARIK
;
A
#
# COMPACT_ATOMS: atom_id res chain seq x y z
N MET A 1 32.29 -19.76 -1.33
CA MET A 1 30.87 -20.20 -1.33
C MET A 1 30.18 -19.56 -2.54
N LYS A 2 29.43 -20.30 -3.37
CA LYS A 2 28.89 -19.82 -4.65
C LYS A 2 27.36 -19.76 -4.57
N PHE A 3 26.76 -18.57 -4.69
CA PHE A 3 25.30 -18.40 -4.78
C PHE A 3 24.75 -19.17 -5.98
N LYS A 4 23.60 -19.85 -5.85
CA LYS A 4 22.97 -20.57 -6.97
C LYS A 4 22.18 -19.61 -7.86
N TYR A 5 21.26 -18.85 -7.27
CA TYR A 5 20.27 -18.01 -7.96
C TYR A 5 20.54 -16.51 -7.84
N VAL A 6 21.07 -16.05 -6.71
CA VAL A 6 21.16 -14.62 -6.38
C VAL A 6 22.43 -13.97 -6.93
N ASN A 7 22.31 -12.70 -7.34
CA ASN A 7 23.44 -11.80 -7.61
C ASN A 7 23.61 -10.84 -6.41
N PRO A 8 24.66 -10.99 -5.57
CA PRO A 8 24.84 -10.15 -4.39
C PRO A 8 24.95 -8.66 -4.68
N LYS A 9 25.56 -8.29 -5.82
CA LYS A 9 25.66 -6.89 -6.23
C LYS A 9 24.28 -6.30 -6.53
N ALA A 10 23.37 -7.10 -7.11
CA ALA A 10 22.01 -6.65 -7.35
C ALA A 10 21.23 -6.47 -6.04
N VAL A 11 21.46 -7.32 -5.02
CA VAL A 11 20.88 -7.13 -3.68
C VAL A 11 21.37 -5.82 -3.08
N GLU A 12 22.69 -5.57 -3.11
CA GLU A 12 23.28 -4.33 -2.60
C GLU A 12 22.71 -3.09 -3.30
N GLU A 13 22.56 -3.10 -4.61
CA GLU A 13 21.99 -1.97 -5.36
C GLU A 13 20.49 -1.76 -5.07
N VAL A 14 19.75 -2.84 -4.80
CA VAL A 14 18.30 -2.80 -4.54
C VAL A 14 17.99 -2.31 -3.13
N ILE A 15 18.62 -2.89 -2.11
CA ILE A 15 18.28 -2.59 -0.71
C ILE A 15 19.31 -1.69 -0.02
N GLY A 16 20.58 -1.75 -0.45
CA GLY A 16 21.69 -0.96 0.06
C GLY A 16 21.79 -0.93 1.58
N LYS A 17 21.94 0.28 2.13
CA LYS A 17 22.01 0.54 3.58
C LYS A 17 20.75 0.16 4.36
N HIS A 18 19.64 -0.12 3.68
CA HIS A 18 18.41 -0.57 4.30
C HIS A 18 18.37 -2.09 4.46
N ALA A 19 19.45 -2.82 4.13
CA ALA A 19 19.53 -4.23 4.48
C ALA A 19 19.48 -4.39 6.03
N PRO A 20 18.68 -5.34 6.57
CA PRO A 20 18.61 -5.57 8.01
C PRO A 20 19.89 -6.18 8.59
N ILE A 21 20.72 -6.76 7.72
CA ILE A 21 22.04 -7.31 7.98
C ILE A 21 22.96 -6.93 6.82
N ASN A 22 24.22 -7.33 6.83
CA ASN A 22 25.10 -7.09 5.70
C ASN A 22 24.46 -7.60 4.37
N PRO A 23 24.45 -6.80 3.27
CA PRO A 23 23.84 -7.20 1.99
C PRO A 23 24.31 -8.54 1.44
N TYR A 24 25.58 -8.92 1.66
CA TYR A 24 26.11 -10.22 1.28
C TYR A 24 25.48 -11.37 2.09
N GLN A 25 25.29 -11.18 3.40
CA GLN A 25 24.59 -12.15 4.25
C GLN A 25 23.11 -12.24 3.89
N LEU A 26 22.46 -11.11 3.60
CA LEU A 26 21.09 -11.09 3.11
C LEU A 26 20.98 -11.84 1.78
N SER A 27 21.95 -11.68 0.88
CA SER A 27 22.01 -12.43 -0.38
C SER A 27 22.03 -13.95 -0.13
N TRP A 28 22.70 -14.40 0.93
CA TRP A 28 22.73 -15.81 1.30
C TRP A 28 21.37 -16.30 1.79
N LEU A 29 20.69 -15.50 2.63
CA LEU A 29 19.34 -15.81 3.09
C LEU A 29 18.35 -15.91 1.93
N ILE A 30 18.43 -14.98 0.97
CA ILE A 30 17.57 -15.00 -0.21
C ILE A 30 17.88 -16.23 -1.07
N ASP A 31 19.16 -16.56 -1.29
CA ASP A 31 19.56 -17.72 -2.09
C ASP A 31 19.13 -19.04 -1.44
N GLU A 32 19.24 -19.16 -0.12
CA GLU A 32 18.76 -20.31 0.64
C GLU A 32 17.24 -20.42 0.60
N ALA A 33 16.52 -19.32 0.81
CA ALA A 33 15.06 -19.26 0.72
C ALA A 33 14.59 -19.75 -0.64
N LEU A 34 15.16 -19.21 -1.72
CA LEU A 34 14.89 -19.62 -3.09
C LEU A 34 15.20 -21.11 -3.31
N ASN A 35 16.33 -21.61 -2.80
CA ASN A 35 16.69 -23.02 -2.95
C ASN A 35 15.74 -23.97 -2.20
N ASN A 36 15.29 -23.59 -1.01
CA ASN A 36 14.32 -24.35 -0.23
C ASN A 36 12.94 -24.35 -0.92
N THR A 37 12.49 -23.18 -1.41
CA THR A 37 11.24 -23.08 -2.17
C THR A 37 11.28 -23.94 -3.44
N ASN A 38 12.41 -23.97 -4.14
CA ASN A 38 12.59 -24.78 -5.34
C ASN A 38 12.52 -26.31 -5.08
N GLN A 39 12.65 -26.74 -3.83
CA GLN A 39 12.47 -28.14 -3.39
C GLN A 39 11.05 -28.40 -2.83
N GLY A 40 10.16 -27.40 -2.91
CA GLY A 40 8.78 -27.50 -2.44
C GLY A 40 8.59 -27.24 -0.94
N TYR A 41 9.58 -26.69 -0.24
CA TYR A 41 9.40 -26.27 1.15
C TYR A 41 8.65 -24.94 1.22
N ILE A 42 7.61 -24.88 2.06
CA ILE A 42 6.81 -23.67 2.28
C ILE A 42 7.23 -22.91 3.54
N GLN A 43 7.93 -23.56 4.45
CA GLN A 43 8.39 -22.96 5.68
C GLN A 43 9.75 -23.53 6.07
N THR A 44 10.74 -22.67 6.26
CA THR A 44 12.09 -23.07 6.67
C THR A 44 12.64 -22.19 7.78
N THR A 45 13.37 -22.82 8.70
CA THR A 45 14.21 -22.20 9.73
C THR A 45 15.58 -22.86 9.71
N SER A 46 16.49 -22.42 10.58
CA SER A 46 17.79 -23.08 10.75
C SER A 46 17.70 -24.54 11.21
N ARG A 47 16.56 -24.97 11.78
CA ARG A 47 16.38 -26.31 12.36
C ARG A 47 15.34 -27.17 11.65
N ARG A 48 14.39 -26.56 10.94
CA ARG A 48 13.21 -27.26 10.40
C ARG A 48 12.93 -26.82 8.97
N ARG A 49 12.51 -27.77 8.15
CA ARG A 49 11.98 -27.54 6.80
C ARG A 49 10.64 -28.26 6.71
N HIS A 50 9.62 -27.58 6.19
CA HIS A 50 8.27 -28.10 6.13
C HIS A 50 7.70 -27.94 4.71
N ARG A 51 7.16 -29.04 4.16
CA ARG A 51 6.38 -29.07 2.93
C ARG A 51 4.89 -29.01 3.30
N SER A 52 4.07 -28.43 2.43
CA SER A 52 2.63 -28.36 2.58
C SER A 52 1.94 -29.59 1.96
N THR A 53 0.69 -29.46 1.56
CA THR A 53 0.00 -30.44 0.71
C THR A 53 0.82 -30.73 -0.56
N PRO A 54 0.69 -31.93 -1.17
CA PRO A 54 1.36 -32.24 -2.43
C PRO A 54 1.08 -31.20 -3.52
N GLN A 55 -0.17 -30.73 -3.63
CA GLN A 55 -0.59 -29.74 -4.62
C GLN A 55 0.25 -28.45 -4.55
N VAL A 56 0.46 -27.92 -3.34
CA VAL A 56 1.25 -26.69 -3.14
C VAL A 56 2.75 -26.96 -3.30
N SER A 57 3.24 -28.02 -2.66
CA SER A 57 4.69 -28.30 -2.59
C SER A 57 5.26 -28.73 -3.95
N ASP A 58 4.48 -29.45 -4.75
CA ASP A 58 4.90 -29.92 -6.06
C ASP A 58 4.82 -28.79 -7.09
N ALA A 59 3.85 -27.87 -6.98
CA ALA A 59 3.79 -26.65 -7.81
C ALA A 59 5.03 -25.75 -7.63
N LEU A 60 5.57 -25.67 -6.41
CA LEU A 60 6.78 -24.93 -6.09
C LEU A 60 8.06 -25.62 -6.58
N THR A 61 8.03 -26.94 -6.77
CA THR A 61 9.22 -27.71 -7.15
C THR A 61 9.71 -27.28 -8.53
N GLY A 62 10.99 -26.89 -8.62
CA GLY A 62 11.61 -26.37 -9.85
C GLY A 62 11.18 -24.95 -10.27
N VAL A 63 10.34 -24.26 -9.49
CA VAL A 63 9.84 -22.93 -9.90
C VAL A 63 10.93 -21.88 -9.98
N VAL A 64 11.92 -21.93 -9.09
CA VAL A 64 13.02 -20.97 -9.06
C VAL A 64 14.00 -21.24 -10.20
N ASP A 65 14.27 -22.51 -10.53
CA ASP A 65 15.05 -22.85 -11.72
C ASP A 65 14.37 -22.29 -12.98
N ARG A 66 13.03 -22.36 -13.08
CA ARG A 66 12.25 -21.72 -14.16
C ARG A 66 12.36 -20.20 -14.14
N MET A 67 12.32 -19.54 -12.97
CA MET A 67 12.52 -18.09 -12.85
C MET A 67 13.94 -17.66 -13.27
N LEU A 68 14.95 -18.47 -12.96
CA LEU A 68 16.33 -18.22 -13.38
C LEU A 68 16.49 -18.41 -14.89
N ALA A 69 15.92 -19.49 -15.44
CA ALA A 69 15.87 -19.71 -16.88
C ALA A 69 15.13 -18.58 -17.60
N ASP A 70 14.03 -18.08 -17.01
CA ASP A 70 13.32 -16.91 -17.51
C ASP A 70 14.22 -15.67 -17.58
N ASN A 71 15.03 -15.42 -16.54
CA ASN A 71 15.99 -14.32 -16.58
C ASN A 71 17.07 -14.50 -17.65
N ILE A 72 17.63 -15.71 -17.80
CA ILE A 72 18.78 -15.98 -18.68
C ILE A 72 18.36 -16.09 -20.17
N HIS A 73 17.24 -16.75 -20.45
CA HIS A 73 16.79 -17.11 -21.80
C HIS A 73 15.64 -16.22 -22.27
N ARG A 74 15.84 -14.90 -22.15
CA ARG A 74 14.77 -13.90 -22.20
C ARG A 74 14.57 -13.22 -23.56
N ALA A 75 15.08 -13.81 -24.64
CA ALA A 75 15.03 -13.24 -25.98
C ALA A 75 13.60 -12.86 -26.39
N GLY A 76 13.42 -11.62 -26.86
CA GLY A 76 12.11 -11.10 -27.30
C GLY A 76 11.15 -10.67 -26.18
N ARG A 77 11.47 -10.86 -24.89
CA ARG A 77 10.63 -10.39 -23.79
C ARG A 77 11.01 -8.98 -23.34
N PRO A 78 10.04 -8.12 -22.98
CA PRO A 78 10.32 -6.78 -22.47
C PRO A 78 11.19 -6.82 -21.20
N ALA A 79 12.11 -5.87 -21.03
CA ALA A 79 13.04 -5.80 -19.89
C ALA A 79 12.35 -5.64 -18.52
N TRP A 80 11.16 -5.07 -18.49
CA TRP A 80 10.33 -4.91 -17.29
C TRP A 80 9.55 -6.16 -16.89
N SER A 81 9.39 -7.12 -17.81
CA SER A 81 8.56 -8.29 -17.53
C SER A 81 9.16 -9.19 -16.44
N LEU A 82 8.28 -9.88 -15.71
CA LEU A 82 8.62 -10.85 -14.69
C LEU A 82 8.08 -12.23 -15.10
N PHE A 83 8.53 -13.27 -14.39
CA PHE A 83 8.00 -14.61 -14.47
C PHE A 83 6.58 -14.61 -13.88
N GLY A 84 5.59 -14.90 -14.72
CA GLY A 84 4.17 -14.97 -14.32
C GLY A 84 3.63 -16.38 -14.19
N GLY A 85 4.50 -17.41 -14.24
CA GLY A 85 4.09 -18.82 -14.26
C GLY A 85 3.56 -19.35 -12.93
N LEU A 86 3.85 -18.68 -11.82
CA LEU A 86 3.31 -18.98 -10.49
C LEU A 86 3.29 -17.70 -9.65
N ASP A 87 2.21 -17.48 -8.90
CA ASP A 87 2.02 -16.28 -8.08
C ASP A 87 2.09 -16.65 -6.59
N PHE A 88 3.15 -16.18 -5.92
CA PHE A 88 3.38 -16.43 -4.50
C PHE A 88 4.37 -15.42 -3.95
N ASP A 89 4.35 -15.23 -2.64
CA ASP A 89 5.31 -14.35 -1.97
C ASP A 89 6.26 -15.12 -1.05
N LEU A 90 7.47 -14.62 -0.91
CA LEU A 90 8.49 -15.08 0.03
C LEU A 90 8.58 -14.09 1.17
N VAL A 91 8.41 -14.54 2.41
CA VAL A 91 8.44 -13.69 3.59
C VAL A 91 9.61 -14.10 4.48
N LEU A 92 10.56 -13.19 4.68
CA LEU A 92 11.65 -13.30 5.64
C LEU A 92 11.28 -12.51 6.89
N GLN A 93 11.19 -13.18 8.04
CA GLN A 93 10.78 -12.55 9.29
C GLN A 93 11.43 -13.22 10.49
N TYR A 94 11.51 -12.51 11.62
CA TYR A 94 11.88 -13.08 12.91
C TYR A 94 10.61 -13.39 13.70
N ARG A 95 10.34 -14.65 14.02
CA ARG A 95 9.10 -15.04 14.70
C ARG A 95 9.32 -16.16 15.71
N LYS A 96 8.63 -16.07 16.85
CA LYS A 96 8.50 -17.17 17.80
C LYS A 96 7.49 -18.18 17.25
N LEU A 97 7.97 -19.38 16.96
CA LEU A 97 7.11 -20.48 16.51
C LEU A 97 6.50 -21.21 17.73
N PRO A 98 5.33 -21.87 17.57
CA PRO A 98 4.77 -22.70 18.63
C PRO A 98 5.78 -23.75 19.11
N GLY A 99 6.02 -23.78 20.42
CA GLY A 99 6.96 -24.71 21.05
C GLY A 99 8.44 -24.30 21.03
N ASP A 100 8.79 -23.16 20.44
CA ASP A 100 10.14 -22.61 20.52
C ASP A 100 10.22 -21.56 21.64
N ASP A 101 11.30 -21.56 22.44
CA ASP A 101 11.48 -20.60 23.54
C ASP A 101 11.85 -19.20 23.06
N GLN A 102 12.59 -19.14 21.96
CA GLN A 102 13.15 -17.93 21.36
C GLN A 102 12.66 -17.76 19.93
N PRO A 103 12.51 -16.51 19.45
CA PRO A 103 12.18 -16.28 18.06
C PRO A 103 13.31 -16.74 17.13
N THR A 104 12.93 -17.22 15.95
CA THR A 104 13.85 -17.75 14.95
C THR A 104 13.64 -17.05 13.62
N LEU A 105 14.70 -17.04 12.81
CA LEU A 105 14.60 -16.62 11.43
C LEU A 105 13.73 -17.62 10.65
N LEU A 106 12.64 -17.10 10.10
CA LEU A 106 11.64 -17.86 9.37
C LEU A 106 11.57 -17.35 7.94
N THR A 107 11.73 -18.27 7.00
CA THR A 107 11.29 -18.07 5.61
C THR A 107 9.95 -18.77 5.43
N ARG A 108 8.96 -18.05 4.89
CA ARG A 108 7.63 -18.60 4.58
C ARG A 108 7.23 -18.27 3.15
N VAL A 109 6.61 -19.23 2.47
CA VAL A 109 5.92 -19.03 1.20
C VAL A 109 4.45 -18.72 1.47
N ALA A 110 3.93 -17.65 0.87
CA ALA A 110 2.50 -17.37 0.78
C ALA A 110 1.98 -17.78 -0.61
N PRO A 111 1.33 -18.94 -0.77
CA PRO A 111 1.02 -19.52 -2.07
C PRO A 111 -0.29 -18.95 -2.66
N TYR A 112 -0.26 -17.74 -3.21
CA TYR A 112 -1.46 -17.10 -3.76
C TYR A 112 -2.09 -17.86 -4.94
N PHE A 113 -1.31 -18.68 -5.64
CA PHE A 113 -1.83 -19.61 -6.64
C PHE A 113 -2.83 -20.64 -6.07
N ASP A 114 -2.78 -20.92 -4.77
CA ASP A 114 -3.67 -21.83 -4.03
C ASP A 114 -4.65 -21.05 -3.12
N GLN A 115 -4.62 -19.71 -3.16
CA GLN A 115 -5.48 -18.83 -2.37
C GLN A 115 -6.16 -17.80 -3.29
N PRO A 116 -7.27 -18.18 -3.97
CA PRO A 116 -7.89 -17.37 -5.02
C PRO A 116 -8.21 -15.93 -4.62
N GLN A 117 -8.54 -15.69 -3.35
CA GLN A 117 -8.85 -14.37 -2.80
C GLN A 117 -7.65 -13.41 -2.72
N TYR A 118 -6.42 -13.92 -2.75
CA TYR A 118 -5.19 -13.12 -2.71
C TYR A 118 -4.41 -13.16 -4.04
N LYS A 119 -4.94 -13.86 -5.04
CA LYS A 119 -4.29 -14.04 -6.33
C LYS A 119 -4.25 -12.72 -7.10
N ARG A 120 -3.07 -12.36 -7.61
CA ARG A 120 -2.89 -11.19 -8.47
C ARG A 120 -3.55 -11.43 -9.84
N PRO A 121 -4.12 -10.39 -10.45
CA PRO A 121 -4.65 -10.48 -11.81
C PRO A 121 -3.61 -10.96 -12.82
N ASP A 122 -4.09 -11.53 -13.92
CA ASP A 122 -3.22 -11.96 -15.01
C ASP A 122 -2.45 -10.75 -15.57
N GLY A 123 -1.16 -10.95 -15.83
CA GLY A 123 -0.23 -9.86 -16.17
C GLY A 123 0.42 -9.15 -14.96
N GLN A 124 -0.11 -9.32 -13.74
CA GLN A 124 0.48 -8.76 -12.51
C GLN A 124 1.13 -9.81 -11.60
N ARG A 125 0.94 -11.10 -11.92
CA ARG A 125 1.55 -12.24 -11.22
C ARG A 125 3.06 -12.09 -11.18
N ARG A 126 3.63 -12.27 -10.00
CA ARG A 126 5.06 -12.15 -9.73
C ARG A 126 5.40 -12.83 -8.41
N VAL A 127 6.69 -13.04 -8.18
CA VAL A 127 7.18 -13.50 -6.88
C VAL A 127 7.76 -12.32 -6.12
N VAL A 128 7.11 -11.91 -5.02
CA VAL A 128 7.56 -10.79 -4.19
C VAL A 128 8.30 -11.32 -2.97
N LEU A 129 9.46 -10.74 -2.68
CA LEU A 129 10.16 -10.93 -1.42
C LEU A 129 9.73 -9.83 -0.44
N HIS A 130 9.30 -10.23 0.75
CA HIS A 130 9.03 -9.38 1.90
C HIS A 130 10.10 -9.56 2.96
N ILE A 131 10.61 -8.46 3.46
CA ILE A 131 11.66 -8.39 4.48
C ILE A 131 11.04 -7.68 5.69
N ASP A 132 10.61 -8.46 6.68
CA ASP A 132 9.88 -8.02 7.86
C ASP A 132 10.82 -7.97 9.08
N PHE A 133 11.83 -7.10 9.01
CA PHE A 133 12.80 -6.92 10.10
C PHE A 133 12.94 -5.46 10.57
N HIS A 134 12.35 -4.50 9.86
CA HIS A 134 12.59 -3.09 10.15
C HIS A 134 11.59 -2.55 11.15
N VAL A 135 12.07 -1.65 12.00
CA VAL A 135 11.26 -0.86 12.92
C VAL A 135 11.71 0.59 12.77
N ILE A 136 10.76 1.50 12.60
CA ILE A 136 10.99 2.95 12.57
C ILE A 136 10.22 3.56 13.73
N ASP A 137 10.94 4.18 14.66
CA ASP A 137 10.40 4.84 15.84
C ASP A 137 9.39 3.99 16.62
N GLY A 138 9.57 2.66 16.64
CA GLY A 138 8.67 1.72 17.32
C GLY A 138 7.52 1.16 16.47
N THR A 139 7.42 1.54 15.19
CA THR A 139 6.44 1.01 14.23
C THR A 139 7.09 0.03 13.26
N ASP A 140 6.47 -1.13 13.05
CA ASP A 140 6.93 -2.13 12.08
C ASP A 140 6.97 -1.55 10.67
N TRP A 141 8.06 -1.82 9.96
CA TRP A 141 8.25 -1.46 8.57
C TRP A 141 8.71 -2.69 7.77
N SER A 142 7.99 -2.99 6.70
CA SER A 142 8.35 -4.07 5.77
C SER A 142 8.84 -3.49 4.45
N ILE A 143 9.93 -4.04 3.93
CA ILE A 143 10.48 -3.71 2.62
C ILE A 143 10.19 -4.85 1.66
N SER A 144 9.74 -4.55 0.44
CA SER A 144 9.40 -5.58 -0.53
C SER A 144 9.79 -5.23 -1.96
N PHE A 145 10.07 -6.26 -2.75
CA PHE A 145 10.40 -6.13 -4.16
C PHE A 145 10.27 -7.47 -4.90
N PRO A 146 10.12 -7.50 -6.23
CA PRO A 146 10.04 -8.73 -6.98
C PRO A 146 11.39 -9.45 -6.93
N VAL A 147 11.44 -10.67 -6.39
CA VAL A 147 12.71 -11.34 -6.09
C VAL A 147 13.58 -11.58 -7.34
N GLN A 148 12.96 -11.68 -8.52
CA GLN A 148 13.70 -11.83 -9.78
C GLN A 148 14.68 -10.70 -10.06
N ILE A 149 14.45 -9.48 -9.56
CA ILE A 149 15.33 -8.33 -9.85
C ILE A 149 16.72 -8.49 -9.22
N VAL A 150 16.83 -9.33 -8.19
CA VAL A 150 18.11 -9.66 -7.53
C VAL A 150 18.65 -11.03 -7.95
N MET A 151 17.92 -11.78 -8.77
CA MET A 151 18.39 -13.03 -9.35
C MET A 151 19.35 -12.78 -10.50
N LYS A 152 20.26 -13.73 -10.73
CA LYS A 152 21.19 -13.71 -11.85
C LYS A 152 20.44 -13.61 -13.19
N GLY A 153 21.06 -12.93 -14.14
CA GLY A 153 20.53 -12.74 -15.49
C GLY A 153 19.41 -11.71 -15.62
N TYR A 154 18.88 -11.14 -14.52
CA TYR A 154 17.84 -10.12 -14.64
C TYR A 154 18.39 -8.89 -15.40
N PRO A 155 17.69 -8.42 -16.45
CA PRO A 155 18.20 -7.34 -17.28
C PRO A 155 18.23 -6.02 -16.49
N LYS A 156 19.19 -5.18 -16.84
CA LYS A 156 19.22 -3.77 -16.46
C LYS A 156 19.24 -2.94 -17.73
N ILE A 157 18.43 -1.91 -17.79
CA ILE A 157 18.44 -0.96 -18.89
C ILE A 157 18.97 0.37 -18.38
N ALA A 158 19.72 1.08 -19.23
CA ALA A 158 20.08 2.47 -18.96
C ALA A 158 18.81 3.33 -18.89
N ASP A 159 18.83 4.36 -18.05
CA ASP A 159 17.73 5.32 -17.88
C ASP A 159 16.37 4.68 -17.55
N ALA A 160 16.41 3.53 -16.86
CA ALA A 160 15.23 2.87 -16.33
C ALA A 160 14.51 3.76 -15.31
N HIS A 161 13.20 3.62 -15.29
CA HIS A 161 12.36 4.15 -14.24
C HIS A 161 11.74 3.01 -13.43
N VAL A 162 11.49 3.30 -12.16
CA VAL A 162 10.87 2.40 -11.20
C VAL A 162 9.54 2.96 -10.73
N GLY A 163 8.62 2.07 -10.41
CA GLY A 163 7.32 2.37 -9.83
C GLY A 163 7.17 1.63 -8.50
N TYR A 164 6.77 2.36 -7.47
CA TYR A 164 6.76 1.86 -6.10
C TYR A 164 5.49 2.30 -5.37
N SER A 165 5.23 1.64 -4.24
CA SER A 165 4.24 2.09 -3.27
C SER A 165 4.84 2.20 -1.88
N HIS A 166 4.38 3.21 -1.14
CA HIS A 166 4.52 3.28 0.30
C HIS A 166 3.12 3.19 0.91
N SER A 167 2.92 2.27 1.83
CA SER A 167 1.61 2.06 2.42
C SER A 167 1.61 2.07 3.93
N ILE A 168 0.46 2.44 4.47
CA ILE A 168 0.16 2.46 5.90
C ILE A 168 -1.05 1.56 6.08
N THR A 169 -0.84 0.41 6.71
CA THR A 169 -1.91 -0.53 7.07
C THR A 169 -2.30 -0.28 8.51
N LEU A 170 -3.54 0.12 8.73
CA LEU A 170 -4.06 0.30 10.09
C LEU A 170 -4.20 -1.05 10.77
N VAL A 171 -3.92 -1.10 12.06
CA VAL A 171 -4.08 -2.30 12.89
C VAL A 171 -5.30 -2.08 13.78
N ASN A 172 -6.26 -3.00 13.71
CA ASN A 172 -7.45 -2.97 14.53
C ASN A 172 -7.09 -3.29 15.99
N ASP A 173 -7.98 -2.98 16.94
CA ASP A 173 -7.70 -3.18 18.37
C ASP A 173 -7.53 -4.67 18.75
N ASP A 174 -8.05 -5.59 17.94
CA ASP A 174 -7.85 -7.05 18.07
C ASP A 174 -6.52 -7.56 17.46
N GLY A 175 -5.72 -6.65 16.89
CA GLY A 175 -4.45 -6.95 16.22
C GLY A 175 -4.58 -7.42 14.77
N SER A 176 -5.80 -7.51 14.22
CA SER A 176 -6.02 -7.80 12.80
C SER A 176 -5.64 -6.61 11.91
N LEU A 177 -5.31 -6.89 10.64
CA LEU A 177 -5.00 -5.85 9.67
C LEU A 177 -6.30 -5.22 9.17
N GLY A 178 -6.39 -3.90 9.35
CA GLY A 178 -7.49 -3.06 8.89
C GLY A 178 -7.22 -2.45 7.52
N THR A 179 -7.75 -1.24 7.31
CA THR A 179 -7.64 -0.55 6.02
C THR A 179 -6.18 -0.20 5.70
N GLN A 180 -5.77 -0.44 4.45
CA GLN A 180 -4.47 -0.07 3.93
C GLN A 180 -4.59 1.14 3.01
N HIS A 181 -3.73 2.13 3.22
CA HIS A 181 -3.64 3.35 2.43
C HIS A 181 -2.34 3.38 1.64
N PHE A 182 -2.37 3.89 0.41
CA PHE A 182 -1.26 3.81 -0.53
C PHE A 182 -0.84 5.18 -1.06
N TYR A 183 0.44 5.48 -0.96
CA TYR A 183 1.12 6.46 -1.80
C TYR A 183 1.81 5.73 -2.94
N ILE A 184 1.43 6.05 -4.18
CA ILE A 184 2.08 5.53 -5.39
C ILE A 184 3.09 6.56 -5.88
N GLY A 185 4.30 6.13 -6.23
CA GLY A 185 5.32 7.01 -6.75
C GLY A 185 6.15 6.37 -7.85
N ILE A 186 6.83 7.23 -8.60
CA ILE A 186 7.78 6.83 -9.65
C ILE A 186 9.11 7.55 -9.46
N SER A 187 10.20 6.94 -9.91
CA SER A 187 11.51 7.57 -9.85
C SER A 187 12.48 7.00 -10.88
N LYS A 188 13.52 7.78 -11.21
CA LYS A 188 14.75 7.27 -11.84
C LYS A 188 15.74 6.70 -10.82
N ARG A 189 15.58 7.08 -9.55
CA ARG A 189 16.46 6.71 -8.44
C ARG A 189 15.92 5.50 -7.70
N ASN A 190 16.71 4.95 -6.78
CA ASN A 190 16.26 3.84 -5.94
C ASN A 190 15.06 4.30 -5.07
N TRP A 191 14.02 3.47 -4.96
CA TRP A 191 12.78 3.84 -4.24
C TRP A 191 12.98 3.95 -2.72
N LEU A 192 13.98 3.28 -2.14
CA LEU A 192 14.33 3.42 -0.73
C LEU A 192 15.13 4.70 -0.46
N GLU A 193 15.90 5.19 -1.43
CA GLU A 193 16.47 6.53 -1.35
C GLU A 193 15.36 7.58 -1.32
N ARG A 194 14.35 7.41 -2.17
CA ARG A 194 13.12 8.22 -2.16
C ARG A 194 12.36 8.12 -0.84
N MET A 195 12.27 6.92 -0.25
CA MET A 195 11.70 6.77 1.08
C MET A 195 12.52 7.54 2.15
N GLY A 196 13.85 7.50 2.05
CA GLY A 196 14.73 8.29 2.90
C GLY A 196 14.53 9.80 2.76
N GLU A 197 14.23 10.28 1.56
CA GLU A 197 13.82 11.67 1.29
C GLU A 197 12.47 11.99 1.94
N HIS A 198 11.47 11.13 1.77
CA HIS A 198 10.20 11.26 2.47
C HIS A 198 10.39 11.35 3.99
N PHE A 199 11.25 10.52 4.59
CA PHE A 199 11.54 10.62 6.04
C PHE A 199 12.14 11.96 6.46
N ARG A 200 12.97 12.58 5.63
CA ARG A 200 13.50 13.92 5.93
C ARG A 200 12.38 14.96 5.86
N GLU A 201 11.57 14.93 4.80
CA GLU A 201 10.46 15.86 4.60
C GLU A 201 9.38 15.72 5.69
N ILE A 202 9.08 14.48 6.11
CA ILE A 202 8.18 14.16 7.21
C ILE A 202 8.64 14.84 8.50
N ARG A 203 9.92 14.68 8.87
CA ARG A 203 10.52 15.27 10.08
C ARG A 203 10.57 16.80 10.03
N ASN A 204 10.72 17.36 8.84
CA ASN A 204 10.70 18.81 8.62
C ASN A 204 9.28 19.40 8.57
N GLY A 205 8.23 18.59 8.79
CA GLY A 205 6.86 19.07 8.91
C GLY A 205 6.13 19.29 7.58
N SER A 206 6.54 18.65 6.48
CA SER A 206 5.81 18.76 5.21
C SER A 206 4.34 18.35 5.37
N ASN A 207 3.46 19.13 4.74
CA ASN A 207 2.01 18.99 4.71
C ASN A 207 1.49 18.01 3.66
N LYS A 208 2.35 17.29 2.91
CA LYS A 208 1.88 16.24 1.99
C LYS A 208 1.01 15.26 2.75
N THR A 209 -0.09 14.85 2.12
CA THR A 209 -1.04 13.88 2.67
C THR A 209 -0.38 12.64 3.25
N PHE A 210 0.53 12.02 2.48
CA PHE A 210 1.30 10.86 2.92
C PHE A 210 2.15 11.17 4.17
N HIS A 211 2.75 12.36 4.25
CA HIS A 211 3.60 12.75 5.37
C HIS A 211 2.81 13.04 6.65
N ALA A 212 1.67 13.72 6.52
CA ALA A 212 0.76 13.96 7.62
C ALA A 212 0.23 12.63 8.19
N ALA A 213 -0.18 11.71 7.31
CA ALA A 213 -0.56 10.35 7.67
C ALA A 213 0.58 9.63 8.40
N TRP A 214 1.78 9.68 7.85
CA TRP A 214 2.95 9.04 8.46
C TRP A 214 3.21 9.54 9.89
N ARG A 215 3.26 10.87 10.10
CA ARG A 215 3.47 11.45 11.44
C ARG A 215 2.38 11.08 12.43
N GLN A 216 1.15 10.88 11.96
CA GLN A 216 0.04 10.48 12.81
C GLN A 216 0.22 9.06 13.38
N TYR A 217 0.86 8.16 12.62
CA TYR A 217 0.88 6.73 12.94
C TYR A 217 2.21 6.18 13.41
N VAL A 218 3.32 6.82 13.05
CA VAL A 218 4.64 6.38 13.51
C VAL A 218 4.78 6.53 15.02
N GLY A 219 5.38 5.51 15.64
CA GLY A 219 5.43 5.32 17.09
C GLY A 219 4.15 4.75 17.70
N THR A 220 3.09 4.55 16.90
CA THR A 220 1.88 3.88 17.37
C THR A 220 1.92 2.38 17.04
N LYS A 221 1.34 1.56 17.91
CA LYS A 221 1.07 0.14 17.62
C LYS A 221 -0.14 -0.06 16.69
N LYS A 222 -0.76 1.03 16.24
CA LYS A 222 -1.99 1.03 15.44
C LYS A 222 -1.75 1.06 13.93
N ALA A 223 -0.50 0.91 13.49
CA ALA A 223 -0.16 0.87 12.08
C ALA A 223 1.02 -0.06 11.80
N ARG A 224 1.08 -0.57 10.58
CA ARG A 224 2.25 -1.17 9.95
C ARG A 224 2.58 -0.41 8.69
N LEU A 225 3.87 -0.22 8.45
CA LEU A 225 4.38 0.52 7.31
C LEU A 225 4.93 -0.47 6.29
N HIS A 226 4.77 -0.16 5.01
CA HIS A 226 5.29 -1.03 3.96
C HIS A 226 5.80 -0.21 2.79
N SER A 227 6.89 -0.67 2.18
CA SER A 227 7.52 -0.04 1.02
C SER A 227 7.87 -1.09 -0.01
N GLU A 228 7.14 -1.08 -1.12
CA GLU A 228 7.26 -2.06 -2.19
C GLU A 228 7.74 -1.41 -3.48
N LEU A 229 8.82 -1.94 -4.06
CA LEU A 229 9.05 -1.80 -5.50
C LEU A 229 8.08 -2.70 -6.24
N ILE A 230 7.32 -2.15 -7.17
CA ILE A 230 6.31 -2.91 -7.92
C ILE A 230 6.81 -3.20 -9.32
N VAL A 231 7.30 -2.17 -10.03
CA VAL A 231 7.78 -2.28 -11.41
C VAL A 231 9.15 -1.63 -11.59
N THR A 232 9.95 -2.18 -12.50
CA THR A 232 11.30 -1.69 -12.85
C THR A 232 11.53 -1.77 -14.35
N ASN A 233 12.65 -1.24 -14.85
CA ASN A 233 13.02 -1.25 -16.27
C ASN A 233 11.94 -0.67 -17.19
N HIS A 234 11.15 0.30 -16.72
CA HIS A 234 10.19 1.01 -17.55
C HIS A 234 10.85 2.22 -18.22
N THR A 235 10.47 2.49 -19.47
CA THR A 235 10.74 3.79 -20.10
C THR A 235 9.92 4.89 -19.43
N PHE A 236 10.27 6.16 -19.67
CA PHE A 236 9.53 7.31 -19.13
C PHE A 236 8.02 7.24 -19.46
N LYS A 237 7.67 6.96 -20.72
CA LYS A 237 6.25 6.84 -21.10
C LYS A 237 5.56 5.71 -20.34
N GLN A 238 6.16 4.52 -20.32
CA GLN A 238 5.56 3.35 -19.67
C GLN A 238 5.36 3.59 -18.16
N ILE A 239 6.30 4.24 -17.48
CA ILE A 239 6.18 4.47 -16.05
C ILE A 239 5.14 5.56 -15.71
N MET A 240 4.98 6.55 -16.59
CA MET A 240 3.97 7.59 -16.46
C MET A 240 2.56 7.01 -16.66
N ASP A 241 2.38 6.16 -17.68
CA ASP A 241 1.12 5.45 -17.90
C ASP A 241 0.79 4.55 -16.69
N TRP A 242 1.79 3.81 -16.18
CA TRP A 242 1.63 2.96 -15.00
C TRP A 242 1.21 3.75 -13.75
N GLU A 243 1.86 4.88 -13.47
CA GLU A 243 1.53 5.69 -12.28
C GLU A 243 0.10 6.24 -12.35
N GLU A 244 -0.31 6.68 -13.54
CA GLU A 244 -1.67 7.17 -13.77
C GLU A 244 -2.71 6.09 -13.42
N ASP A 245 -2.55 4.89 -13.97
CA ASP A 245 -3.44 3.75 -13.72
C ASP A 245 -3.47 3.36 -12.23
N GLN A 246 -2.30 3.30 -11.59
CA GLN A 246 -2.22 2.92 -10.17
C GLN A 246 -2.82 3.98 -9.26
N VAL A 247 -2.55 5.27 -9.49
CA VAL A 247 -3.13 6.35 -8.69
C VAL A 247 -4.65 6.39 -8.86
N ASP A 248 -5.16 6.25 -10.08
CA ASP A 248 -6.59 6.23 -10.35
C ASP A 248 -7.29 5.03 -9.69
N LEU A 249 -6.65 3.85 -9.69
CA LEU A 249 -7.14 2.66 -8.99
C LEU A 249 -7.30 2.92 -7.48
N GLN A 250 -6.26 3.43 -6.82
CA GLN A 250 -6.31 3.70 -5.37
C GLN A 250 -7.25 4.86 -5.03
N LYS A 251 -7.36 5.87 -5.90
CA LYS A 251 -8.34 6.95 -5.71
C LYS A 251 -9.78 6.43 -5.80
N LYS A 252 -10.07 5.58 -6.77
CA LYS A 252 -11.38 4.93 -6.93
C LYS A 252 -11.74 4.06 -5.72
N GLN A 253 -10.76 3.41 -5.11
CA GLN A 253 -10.94 2.61 -3.88
C GLN A 253 -11.01 3.45 -2.60
N GLY A 254 -10.73 4.76 -2.68
CA GLY A 254 -10.77 5.67 -1.54
C GLY A 254 -9.68 5.41 -0.51
N ASN A 255 -8.51 4.93 -0.96
CA ASN A 255 -7.35 4.62 -0.12
C ASN A 255 -6.04 5.25 -0.62
N SER A 256 -6.08 6.09 -1.66
CA SER A 256 -4.90 6.83 -2.13
C SER A 256 -4.49 7.97 -1.17
N LEU A 257 -3.18 8.10 -0.98
CA LEU A 257 -2.51 9.20 -0.28
C LEU A 257 -1.87 10.21 -1.26
N ASN A 258 -2.05 10.03 -2.57
CA ASN A 258 -1.57 10.95 -3.60
C ASN A 258 -2.44 12.22 -3.64
N MET A 259 -1.82 13.39 -3.55
CA MET A 259 -2.54 14.68 -3.58
C MET A 259 -3.02 15.05 -4.98
N ILE A 260 -2.30 14.65 -6.02
CA ILE A 260 -2.61 14.94 -7.42
C ILE A 260 -2.84 13.64 -8.19
N PRO A 261 -3.41 13.67 -9.41
CA PRO A 261 -3.41 12.52 -10.31
C PRO A 261 -1.97 12.04 -10.63
N GLY A 262 -1.83 10.76 -10.97
CA GLY A 262 -0.55 10.19 -11.40
C GLY A 262 -0.21 10.52 -12.85
N GLY A 263 1.03 10.28 -13.25
CA GLY A 263 1.43 10.27 -14.66
C GLY A 263 1.15 11.56 -15.42
N PHE A 264 0.70 11.41 -16.68
CA PHE A 264 0.45 12.53 -17.57
C PHE A 264 -0.75 13.37 -17.13
N LYS A 265 -1.79 12.77 -16.55
CA LYS A 265 -2.87 13.50 -15.88
C LYS A 265 -2.33 14.42 -14.77
N GLY A 266 -1.34 13.97 -14.02
CA GLY A 266 -0.67 14.78 -13.00
C GLY A 266 0.04 16.01 -13.58
N LEU A 267 0.78 15.83 -14.68
CA LEU A 267 1.42 16.94 -15.38
C LEU A 267 0.41 17.94 -15.96
N LYS A 268 -0.66 17.44 -16.58
CA LYS A 268 -1.76 18.27 -17.08
C LYS A 268 -2.42 19.08 -15.96
N PHE A 269 -2.71 18.44 -14.83
CA PHE A 269 -3.26 19.10 -13.64
C PHE A 269 -2.37 20.24 -13.17
N LEU A 270 -1.06 20.00 -13.01
CA LEU A 270 -0.12 21.02 -12.54
C LEU A 270 0.03 22.18 -13.53
N HIS A 271 0.02 21.91 -14.84
CA HIS A 271 0.04 22.93 -15.88
C HIS A 271 -1.25 23.78 -15.87
N GLU A 272 -2.42 23.15 -15.77
CA GLU A 272 -3.71 23.86 -15.66
C GLU A 272 -3.79 24.77 -14.44
N HIS A 273 -3.12 24.40 -13.34
CA HIS A 273 -2.98 25.21 -12.12
C HIS A 273 -1.80 26.20 -12.16
N ARG A 274 -1.14 26.35 -13.31
CA ARG A 274 -0.02 27.28 -13.55
C ARG A 274 1.20 27.03 -12.64
N LEU A 275 1.38 25.78 -12.21
CA LEU A 275 2.55 25.34 -11.43
C LEU A 275 3.66 24.77 -12.31
N LEU A 276 3.31 24.39 -13.55
CA LEU A 276 4.26 24.02 -14.59
C LEU A 276 4.07 24.93 -15.80
N ALA A 277 5.19 25.29 -16.44
CA ALA A 277 5.18 26.06 -17.68
C ALA A 277 4.75 25.22 -18.90
N SER A 278 4.92 23.90 -18.84
CA SER A 278 4.59 22.97 -19.92
C SER A 278 4.28 21.58 -19.37
N VAL A 279 3.52 20.80 -20.13
CA VAL A 279 3.23 19.38 -19.85
C VAL A 279 4.39 18.44 -20.21
N ASN A 280 5.44 18.94 -20.88
CA ASN A 280 6.66 18.18 -21.21
C ASN A 280 7.73 18.28 -20.11
N ALA A 281 7.31 18.55 -18.87
CA ALA A 281 8.22 18.75 -17.74
C ALA A 281 8.94 17.45 -17.32
N THR A 282 10.13 17.60 -16.75
CA THR A 282 10.87 16.48 -16.16
C THR A 282 10.24 16.00 -14.85
N LEU A 283 10.67 14.84 -14.33
CA LEU A 283 10.21 14.38 -13.01
C LEU A 283 10.66 15.32 -11.89
N GLU A 284 11.83 15.93 -12.03
CA GLU A 284 12.35 16.89 -11.06
C GLU A 284 11.51 18.18 -11.04
N GLU A 285 11.17 18.73 -12.22
CA GLU A 285 10.28 19.89 -12.34
C GLU A 285 8.88 19.58 -11.79
N ARG A 286 8.37 18.38 -12.07
CA ARG A 286 7.12 17.89 -11.50
C ARG A 286 7.16 17.84 -9.97
N GLU A 287 8.21 17.29 -9.38
CA GLU A 287 8.34 17.23 -7.91
C GLU A 287 8.35 18.62 -7.27
N ALA A 288 9.07 19.57 -7.88
CA ALA A 288 9.08 20.96 -7.44
C ALA A 288 7.68 21.61 -7.51
N ALA A 289 6.95 21.36 -8.61
CA ALA A 289 5.58 21.86 -8.77
C ALA A 289 4.60 21.24 -7.76
N ILE A 290 4.75 19.96 -7.41
CA ILE A 290 3.96 19.31 -6.34
C ILE A 290 4.22 19.95 -4.98
N ALA A 291 5.49 20.24 -4.66
CA ALA A 291 5.84 20.93 -3.42
C ALA A 291 5.27 22.36 -3.37
N LEU A 292 5.23 23.07 -4.50
CA LEU A 292 4.59 24.39 -4.58
C LEU A 292 3.07 24.30 -4.43
N HIS A 293 2.43 23.29 -5.04
CA HIS A 293 0.99 23.03 -4.89
C HIS A 293 0.59 22.87 -3.42
N GLU A 294 1.41 22.16 -2.64
CA GLU A 294 1.23 21.93 -1.20
C GLU A 294 1.23 23.24 -0.41
N VAL A 295 2.17 24.15 -0.69
CA VAL A 295 2.26 25.46 -0.02
C VAL A 295 1.03 26.32 -0.31
N ILE A 296 0.53 26.29 -1.55
CA ILE A 296 -0.61 27.10 -1.98
C ILE A 296 -1.95 26.51 -1.50
N ASN A 297 -2.04 25.19 -1.32
CA ASN A 297 -3.27 24.48 -0.97
C ASN A 297 -3.15 23.66 0.34
N PRO A 298 -2.87 24.28 1.49
CA PRO A 298 -2.60 23.56 2.75
C PRO A 298 -3.82 22.79 3.29
N ARG A 299 -5.04 23.16 2.88
CA ARG A 299 -6.29 22.50 3.31
C ARG A 299 -6.66 21.27 2.46
N ALA A 300 -5.88 20.92 1.44
CA ALA A 300 -6.11 19.72 0.63
C ALA A 300 -5.68 18.41 1.32
N GLY A 301 -5.23 18.47 2.58
CA GLY A 301 -4.81 17.31 3.36
C GLY A 301 -5.96 16.34 3.69
N ILE A 302 -5.59 15.09 4.00
CA ILE A 302 -6.56 14.06 4.38
C ILE A 302 -7.12 14.32 5.80
N PRO A 303 -8.44 14.23 6.01
CA PRO A 303 -9.04 14.15 7.34
C PRO A 303 -8.43 12.96 8.10
N ASN A 304 -8.15 13.11 9.40
CA ASN A 304 -7.58 12.08 10.28
C ASN A 304 -7.98 10.66 9.84
N LEU A 305 -7.00 9.85 9.42
CA LEU A 305 -7.26 8.57 8.73
C LEU A 305 -8.02 7.56 9.60
N LEU A 306 -7.82 7.57 10.92
CA LEU A 306 -8.61 6.77 11.87
C LEU A 306 -10.06 7.24 11.87
N ILE A 307 -10.28 8.56 11.95
CA ILE A 307 -11.62 9.13 11.88
C ILE A 307 -12.24 8.84 10.52
N SER A 308 -11.49 8.90 9.41
CA SER A 308 -12.00 8.57 8.09
C SER A 308 -12.41 7.11 7.96
N ALA A 309 -11.68 6.18 8.59
CA ALA A 309 -12.04 4.76 8.61
C ALA A 309 -13.28 4.53 9.48
N LEU A 310 -13.31 5.10 10.69
CA LEU A 310 -14.46 5.07 11.59
C LEU A 310 -15.69 5.74 10.95
N TRP A 311 -15.52 6.80 10.16
CA TRP A 311 -16.62 7.45 9.43
C TRP A 311 -17.24 6.56 8.35
N LYS A 312 -16.58 5.48 7.92
CA LYS A 312 -17.18 4.48 7.01
C LYS A 312 -18.10 3.51 7.76
N ASP A 313 -17.95 3.34 9.07
CA ASP A 313 -18.86 2.58 9.91
C ASP A 313 -20.17 3.38 10.10
N PRO A 314 -21.33 2.85 9.66
CA PRO A 314 -22.62 3.51 9.83
C PRO A 314 -22.94 3.86 11.28
N ASP A 315 -22.58 3.00 12.23
CA ASP A 315 -22.92 3.17 13.64
C ASP A 315 -22.07 4.27 14.28
N TYR A 316 -20.76 4.27 14.00
CA TYR A 316 -19.89 5.37 14.42
C TYR A 316 -20.29 6.70 13.76
N ALA A 317 -20.54 6.70 12.45
CA ALA A 317 -20.98 7.91 11.75
C ALA A 317 -22.29 8.44 12.34
N ALA A 318 -23.24 7.56 12.65
CA ALA A 318 -24.51 7.94 13.26
C ALA A 318 -24.34 8.48 14.68
N LEU A 319 -23.48 7.86 15.50
CA LEU A 319 -23.12 8.35 16.83
C LEU A 319 -22.54 9.76 16.79
N VAL A 320 -21.62 10.04 15.85
CA VAL A 320 -21.01 11.39 15.74
C VAL A 320 -21.98 12.40 15.10
N ILE A 321 -22.80 11.97 14.13
CA ILE A 321 -23.82 12.83 13.52
C ILE A 321 -24.88 13.24 14.56
N CYS A 322 -25.32 12.32 15.41
CA CYS A 322 -26.42 12.51 16.36
C CYS A 322 -25.98 12.84 17.80
N GLY A 323 -24.70 12.70 18.15
CA GLY A 323 -24.22 12.74 19.54
C GLY A 323 -23.90 14.12 20.11
N ALA A 324 -23.95 15.19 19.32
CA ALA A 324 -23.68 16.55 19.80
C ALA A 324 -24.95 17.23 20.34
N GLU A 325 -24.79 18.06 21.38
CA GLU A 325 -25.88 18.80 22.01
C GLU A 325 -26.65 19.66 20.97
N GLY A 326 -27.98 19.57 20.98
CA GLY A 326 -28.86 20.25 20.02
C GLY A 326 -29.04 19.55 18.67
N ARG A 327 -28.48 18.35 18.47
CA ARG A 327 -28.76 17.48 17.31
C ARG A 327 -29.84 16.45 17.61
N LEU A 328 -30.45 15.91 16.55
CA LEU A 328 -31.48 14.88 16.66
C LEU A 328 -30.83 13.50 16.79
N SER A 329 -31.40 12.65 17.64
CA SER A 329 -31.06 11.24 17.77
C SER A 329 -31.43 10.47 16.50
N GLN A 330 -30.88 9.26 16.35
CA GLN A 330 -31.21 8.40 15.22
C GLN A 330 -32.71 8.09 15.16
N ASP A 331 -33.32 7.82 16.31
CA ASP A 331 -34.74 7.50 16.42
C ASP A 331 -35.61 8.72 16.09
N GLN A 332 -35.24 9.91 16.56
CA GLN A 332 -35.92 11.15 16.20
C GLN A 332 -35.86 11.42 14.69
N VAL A 333 -34.72 11.16 14.03
CA VAL A 333 -34.58 11.32 12.57
C VAL A 333 -35.47 10.33 11.81
N ARG A 334 -35.52 9.06 12.24
CA ARG A 334 -36.39 8.03 11.66
C ARG A 334 -37.86 8.36 11.84
N GLU A 335 -38.22 8.81 13.04
CA GLU A 335 -39.59 9.20 13.39
C GLU A 335 -40.06 10.42 12.58
N ILE A 336 -39.23 11.47 12.44
CA ILE A 336 -39.54 12.61 11.56
C ILE A 336 -39.86 12.14 10.15
N ARG A 337 -39.06 11.23 9.58
CA ARG A 337 -39.29 10.73 8.22
C ARG A 337 -40.53 9.88 8.10
N ALA A 338 -40.80 9.03 9.10
CA ALA A 338 -42.00 8.22 9.13
C ALA A 338 -43.26 9.09 9.20
N LEU A 339 -43.28 10.10 10.07
CA LEU A 339 -44.40 11.03 10.22
C LEU A 339 -44.56 11.94 9.00
N ALA A 340 -43.45 12.41 8.41
CA ALA A 340 -43.49 13.21 7.18
C ALA A 340 -44.01 12.40 5.99
N ALA A 341 -43.65 11.13 5.88
CA ALA A 341 -44.17 10.23 4.85
C ALA A 341 -45.69 9.97 5.01
N GLN A 342 -46.22 10.08 6.22
CA GLN A 342 -47.65 10.01 6.53
C GLN A 342 -48.39 11.34 6.29
N GLY A 343 -47.69 12.39 5.82
CA GLY A 343 -48.28 13.69 5.53
C GLY A 343 -48.58 14.54 6.77
N ILE A 344 -48.02 14.19 7.93
CA ILE A 344 -48.23 14.96 9.17
C ILE A 344 -47.55 16.32 9.06
N ALA A 345 -48.21 17.37 9.54
CA ALA A 345 -47.68 18.72 9.46
C ALA A 345 -46.37 18.84 10.26
N HIS A 346 -45.36 19.52 9.69
CA HIS A 346 -44.04 19.66 10.32
C HIS A 346 -44.07 20.29 11.72
N LYS A 347 -45.11 21.08 12.04
CA LYS A 347 -45.31 21.67 13.37
C LYS A 347 -45.67 20.62 14.42
N ASP A 348 -46.47 19.63 14.05
CA ASP A 348 -46.90 18.56 14.95
C ASP A 348 -45.76 17.56 15.14
N ILE A 349 -45.02 17.27 14.07
CA ILE A 349 -43.79 16.47 14.12
C ILE A 349 -42.77 17.12 15.06
N MET A 350 -42.52 18.43 14.93
CA MET A 350 -41.56 19.15 15.78
C MET A 350 -41.87 18.98 17.27
N THR A 351 -43.15 19.09 17.64
CA THR A 351 -43.61 18.91 19.02
C THR A 351 -43.46 17.46 19.49
N SER A 352 -43.80 16.48 18.65
CA SER A 352 -43.72 15.05 18.95
C SER A 352 -42.28 14.58 19.21
N VAL A 353 -41.35 14.93 18.32
CA VAL A 353 -39.95 14.49 18.42
C VAL A 353 -39.06 15.41 19.26
N GLY A 354 -39.58 16.53 19.78
CA GLY A 354 -38.78 17.49 20.55
C GLY A 354 -37.70 18.18 19.72
N ALA A 355 -37.96 18.44 18.43
CA ALA A 355 -37.00 19.11 17.55
C ALA A 355 -36.88 20.61 17.88
N ARG A 356 -35.71 21.20 17.62
CA ARG A 356 -35.40 22.60 17.99
C ARG A 356 -36.29 23.62 17.26
N ASN A 357 -36.63 23.35 16.00
CA ASN A 357 -37.48 24.21 15.19
C ASN A 357 -38.02 23.47 13.95
N ILE A 358 -39.03 24.07 13.31
CA ILE A 358 -39.68 23.54 12.11
C ILE A 358 -38.70 23.39 10.93
N LEU A 359 -37.69 24.27 10.82
CA LEU A 359 -36.67 24.19 9.77
C LEU A 359 -35.82 22.91 9.89
N GLN A 360 -35.51 22.49 11.12
CA GLN A 360 -34.76 21.25 11.39
C GLN A 360 -35.56 20.03 10.93
N VAL A 361 -36.86 19.99 11.23
CA VAL A 361 -37.78 18.93 10.79
C VAL A 361 -37.90 18.89 9.26
N ARG A 362 -38.13 20.06 8.63
CA ARG A 362 -38.28 20.17 7.18
C ARG A 362 -37.04 19.65 6.44
N ARG A 363 -35.83 20.05 6.88
CA ARG A 363 -34.57 19.61 6.26
C ARG A 363 -34.30 18.11 6.43
N VAL A 364 -34.78 17.49 7.51
CA VAL A 364 -34.71 16.04 7.71
C VAL A 364 -35.70 15.31 6.80
N ALA A 365 -36.94 15.80 6.69
CA ALA A 365 -37.97 15.25 5.82
C ALA A 365 -37.59 15.32 4.32
N GLU A 366 -36.98 16.42 3.90
CA GLU A 366 -36.47 16.65 2.54
C GLU A 366 -35.13 15.92 2.25
N GLY A 367 -34.55 15.24 3.24
CA GLY A 367 -33.26 14.53 3.08
C GLY A 367 -32.03 15.44 2.97
N LEU A 368 -32.19 16.75 3.19
CA LEU A 368 -31.11 17.75 3.13
C LEU A 368 -30.13 17.65 4.30
N THR A 369 -30.55 17.04 5.42
CA THR A 369 -29.70 16.77 6.59
C THR A 369 -29.89 15.34 7.08
N TYR A 370 -28.89 14.79 7.76
CA TYR A 370 -28.90 13.40 8.28
C TYR A 370 -29.09 12.33 7.18
N ALA A 371 -28.59 12.58 5.96
CA ALA A 371 -28.77 11.71 4.78
C ALA A 371 -28.28 10.26 4.98
N ARG A 372 -27.36 10.02 5.92
CA ARG A 372 -26.82 8.69 6.23
C ARG A 372 -27.64 7.87 7.22
N ILE A 373 -28.46 8.52 8.03
CA ILE A 373 -29.47 7.83 8.84
C ILE A 373 -30.59 7.51 7.87
N LYS A 374 -31.04 6.25 7.77
CA LYS A 374 -32.17 5.87 6.91
C LYS A 374 -33.45 5.81 7.73
#